data_AF-A0A2E5CER3-F1
#
_entry.id   AF-A0A2E5CER3-F1
#
_cell.length_a   1.000
_cell.length_b   1.000
_cell.length_c   1.000
_cell.angle_alpha   90.00
_cell.angle_beta   90.00
_cell.angle_gamma   90.00
#
_symmetry.space_group_name_H-M   'P 1'
#
loop_
_entity.id
_entity.type
_entity.pdbx_description
1 polymer ?
#
loop_
_entity_poly.entity_id
_entity_poly.type
_entity_poly.pdbx_seq_one_letter_code
_entity_poly.pdbx_strand_id
1 'polypeptide(L)'
;MAKKRKLADEEWQIALSEHIKSHIFDRGYVSEYDFWIQECGEDISRANLNNILNGKVDPKSSTLRKIAESLGITMSTLVKGVENKYLALK
;
A
#
# COMPACT_ATOMS: atom_id res chain seq x y z
N MET A 1 26.29 5.18 -2.77
CA MET A 1 25.25 5.36 -1.72
C MET A 1 23.87 5.58 -2.31
N ALA A 2 23.64 6.59 -3.17
CA ALA A 2 22.31 6.93 -3.71
C ALA A 2 21.59 5.78 -4.46
N LYS A 3 22.30 5.00 -5.29
CA LYS A 3 21.72 3.87 -6.04
C LYS A 3 21.15 2.77 -5.14
N LYS A 4 21.84 2.45 -4.03
CA LYS A 4 21.38 1.45 -3.05
C LYS A 4 20.12 1.91 -2.32
N ARG A 5 20.04 3.20 -1.98
CA ARG A 5 18.86 3.78 -1.33
C ARG A 5 17.63 3.72 -2.23
N LYS A 6 17.79 4.11 -3.51
CA LYS A 6 16.69 4.06 -4.49
C LYS A 6 16.12 2.65 -4.66
N LEU A 7 16.98 1.63 -4.75
CA LEU A 7 16.55 0.23 -4.83
C LEU A 7 15.76 -0.19 -3.57
N ALA A 8 16.27 0.19 -2.39
CA ALA A 8 15.59 -0.08 -1.14
C ALA A 8 14.28 0.72 -0.96
N ASP A 9 14.07 1.82 -1.68
CA ASP A 9 12.78 2.53 -1.67
C ASP A 9 11.80 1.83 -2.62
N GLU A 10 12.26 1.39 -3.80
CA GLU A 10 11.46 0.66 -4.80
C GLU A 10 10.96 -0.69 -4.27
N GLU A 11 11.83 -1.47 -3.63
CA GLU A 11 11.47 -2.73 -2.97
C GLU A 11 10.36 -2.52 -1.92
N TRP A 12 10.32 -1.35 -1.26
CA TRP A 12 9.41 -1.06 -0.15
C TRP A 12 8.06 -0.70 -0.70
N GLN A 13 8.06 0.10 -1.77
CA GLN A 13 6.85 0.45 -2.51
C GLN A 13 6.19 -0.80 -3.09
N ILE A 14 6.98 -1.74 -3.63
CA ILE A 14 6.46 -3.02 -4.14
C ILE A 14 5.86 -3.84 -3.00
N ALA A 15 6.61 -4.07 -1.92
CA ALA A 15 6.14 -4.89 -0.80
C ALA A 15 4.89 -4.30 -0.12
N LEU A 16 4.83 -2.97 0.03
CA LEU A 16 3.65 -2.26 0.52
C LEU A 16 2.46 -2.47 -0.43
N SER A 17 2.68 -2.35 -1.74
CA SER A 17 1.60 -2.51 -2.73
C SER A 17 0.99 -3.91 -2.72
N GLU A 18 1.82 -4.95 -2.60
CA GLU A 18 1.39 -6.34 -2.49
C GLU A 18 0.59 -6.57 -1.21
N HIS A 19 1.05 -5.99 -0.09
CA HIS A 19 0.39 -6.12 1.20
C HIS A 19 -0.98 -5.44 1.19
N ILE A 20 -1.08 -4.22 0.66
CA ILE A 20 -2.37 -3.53 0.50
C ILE A 20 -3.33 -4.37 -0.36
N LYS A 21 -2.86 -4.89 -1.50
CA LYS A 21 -3.67 -5.74 -2.37
C LYS A 21 -4.18 -6.99 -1.66
N SER A 22 -3.35 -7.66 -0.85
CA SER A 22 -3.80 -8.80 -0.04
C SER A 22 -4.99 -8.41 0.82
N HIS A 23 -4.89 -7.32 1.59
CA HIS A 23 -5.99 -6.86 2.44
C HIS A 23 -7.26 -6.49 1.66
N ILE A 24 -7.11 -5.94 0.45
CA ILE A 24 -8.25 -5.68 -0.44
C ILE A 24 -8.96 -7.01 -0.80
N PHE A 25 -8.21 -8.01 -1.28
CA PHE A 25 -8.83 -9.27 -1.70
C PHE A 25 -9.30 -10.13 -0.52
N ASP A 26 -8.59 -10.13 0.60
CA ASP A 26 -8.96 -10.83 1.84
C ASP A 26 -10.30 -10.31 2.42
N ARG A 27 -10.65 -9.07 2.11
CA ARG A 27 -11.94 -8.45 2.46
C ARG A 27 -13.07 -8.76 1.48
N GLY A 28 -12.77 -9.43 0.37
CA GLY A 28 -13.75 -9.86 -0.61
C GLY A 28 -14.06 -8.85 -1.72
N TYR A 29 -13.29 -7.76 -1.85
CA TYR A 29 -13.42 -6.88 -3.02
C TYR A 29 -12.97 -7.61 -4.28
N VAL A 30 -13.70 -7.40 -5.39
CA VAL A 30 -13.45 -8.13 -6.64
C VAL A 30 -12.26 -7.54 -7.41
N SER A 31 -11.92 -6.28 -7.14
CA SER A 31 -10.77 -5.59 -7.74
C SER A 31 -10.33 -4.40 -6.89
N GLU A 32 -9.15 -3.85 -7.18
CA GLU A 32 -8.69 -2.60 -6.57
C GLU A 32 -9.59 -1.40 -6.92
N TYR A 33 -10.22 -1.44 -8.09
CA TYR A 33 -11.18 -0.41 -8.50
C TYR A 33 -12.50 -0.52 -7.74
N ASP A 34 -12.95 -1.74 -7.46
CA ASP A 34 -14.13 -2.02 -6.65
C ASP A 34 -13.96 -1.47 -5.22
N PHE A 35 -12.82 -1.78 -4.59
CA PHE A 35 -12.41 -1.16 -3.33
C PHE A 35 -12.39 0.37 -3.39
N TRP A 36 -11.84 0.94 -4.47
CA TRP A 36 -11.77 2.39 -4.61
C TRP A 36 -13.16 3.04 -4.66
N ILE A 37 -14.10 2.48 -5.42
CA ILE A 37 -15.48 2.98 -5.49
C ILE A 37 -16.15 2.90 -4.12
N GLN A 38 -15.98 1.77 -3.43
CA GLN A 38 -16.76 1.48 -2.21
C GLN A 38 -16.24 2.20 -0.97
N GLU A 39 -14.92 2.38 -0.82
CA GLU A 39 -14.34 2.78 0.47
C GLU A 39 -13.63 4.13 0.47
N CYS A 40 -12.86 4.46 -0.57
CA CYS A 40 -11.91 5.58 -0.50
C CYS A 40 -11.95 6.56 -1.68
N GLY A 41 -12.99 6.48 -2.52
CA GLY A 41 -13.13 7.28 -3.74
C GLY A 41 -13.19 8.80 -3.51
N GLU A 42 -13.76 9.22 -2.37
CA GLU A 42 -13.85 10.62 -1.95
C GLU A 42 -12.53 11.15 -1.37
N ASP A 43 -11.67 10.25 -0.87
CA ASP A 43 -10.50 10.59 -0.06
C ASP A 43 -9.18 10.53 -0.82
N ILE A 44 -9.12 9.66 -1.84
CA ILE A 44 -7.92 9.35 -2.61
C ILE A 44 -8.32 9.29 -4.08
N SER A 45 -7.67 10.07 -4.92
CA SER A 45 -7.92 9.98 -6.36
C SER A 45 -7.53 8.59 -6.90
N ARG A 46 -8.30 8.09 -7.88
CA ARG A 46 -8.05 6.80 -8.52
C ARG A 46 -6.61 6.67 -9.04
N ALA A 47 -6.09 7.72 -9.65
CA ALA A 47 -4.72 7.73 -10.18
C ALA A 47 -3.67 7.59 -9.07
N ASN A 48 -3.87 8.26 -7.94
CA ASN A 48 -2.96 8.17 -6.81
C ASN A 48 -2.98 6.76 -6.20
N LEU A 49 -4.17 6.20 -5.97
CA LEU A 49 -4.30 4.82 -5.49
C LEU A 49 -3.63 3.84 -6.46
N ASN A 50 -3.86 3.96 -7.76
CA ASN A 50 -3.21 3.10 -8.76
C ASN A 50 -1.69 3.22 -8.73
N ASN A 51 -1.12 4.41 -8.53
CA ASN A 51 0.32 4.56 -8.42
C ASN A 51 0.89 3.85 -7.18
N ILE A 52 0.18 3.91 -6.06
CA ILE A 52 0.54 3.21 -4.82
C ILE A 52 0.46 1.69 -5.02
N LEU A 53 -0.67 1.20 -5.55
CA LEU A 53 -0.92 -0.23 -5.76
C LEU A 53 -0.04 -0.85 -6.85
N ASN A 54 0.63 -0.04 -7.67
CA ASN A 54 1.66 -0.50 -8.60
C ASN A 54 3.09 -0.30 -8.09
N GLY A 55 3.26 0.10 -6.83
CA GLY A 55 4.58 0.30 -6.22
C GLY A 55 5.40 1.41 -6.87
N LYS A 56 4.75 2.42 -7.47
CA LYS A 56 5.43 3.50 -8.21
C LYS A 56 5.76 4.73 -7.36
N VAL A 57 5.09 4.86 -6.22
CA VAL A 57 5.21 6.03 -5.35
C VAL A 57 5.26 5.61 -3.90
N ASP A 58 6.01 6.37 -3.11
CA ASP A 58 5.95 6.34 -1.66
C ASP A 58 4.76 7.21 -1.19
N PRO A 59 3.69 6.62 -0.64
CA PRO A 59 2.55 7.38 -0.16
C PRO A 59 2.89 8.17 1.11
N LYS A 60 2.39 9.39 1.18
CA LYS A 60 2.40 10.16 2.43
C LYS A 60 1.70 9.38 3.54
N SER A 61 2.16 9.58 4.78
CA SER A 61 1.58 8.95 5.97
C SER A 61 0.09 9.22 6.14
N SER A 62 -0.41 10.39 5.72
CA SER A 62 -1.85 10.69 5.71
C SER A 62 -2.63 9.81 4.73
N THR A 63 -2.09 9.55 3.55
CA THR A 63 -2.70 8.66 2.55
C THR A 63 -2.69 7.21 3.03
N LEU A 64 -1.56 6.75 3.59
CA LEU A 64 -1.48 5.42 4.20
C LEU A 64 -2.53 5.24 5.31
N ARG A 65 -2.79 6.30 6.09
CA ARG A 65 -3.77 6.25 7.18
C ARG A 65 -5.17 6.04 6.64
N LYS A 66 -5.55 6.83 5.64
CA LYS A 66 -6.84 6.70 4.94
C LYS A 66 -7.02 5.30 4.36
N ILE A 67 -5.97 4.74 3.73
CA ILE A 67 -6.00 3.36 3.21
C ILE A 67 -6.20 2.36 4.36
N ALA A 68 -5.48 2.49 5.46
CA ALA A 68 -5.64 1.60 6.61
C ALA A 68 -7.05 1.68 7.22
N GLU A 69 -7.60 2.89 7.36
CA GLU A 69 -8.96 3.14 7.85
C GLU A 69 -10.02 2.55 6.91
N SER A 70 -9.87 2.74 5.60
CA SER A 70 -10.72 2.13 4.55
C SER A 70 -10.63 0.61 4.58
N LEU A 71 -9.44 0.09 4.87
CA LEU A 71 -9.18 -1.33 5.12
C LEU A 71 -9.47 -1.74 6.57
N GLY A 72 -10.15 -0.92 7.37
CA GLY A 72 -10.54 -1.19 8.76
C GLY A 72 -9.46 -1.86 9.62
N ILE A 73 -8.20 -1.53 9.37
CA ILE A 73 -7.02 -2.00 10.09
C ILE A 73 -6.23 -0.80 10.61
N THR A 74 -5.34 -1.05 11.56
CA THR A 74 -4.45 0.00 12.05
C THR A 74 -3.32 0.26 11.06
N MET A 75 -2.80 1.50 11.07
CA MET A 75 -1.56 1.83 10.37
C MET A 75 -0.42 0.86 10.70
N SER A 76 -0.31 0.44 11.97
CA SER A 76 0.74 -0.50 12.40
C SER A 76 0.60 -1.85 11.71
N THR A 77 -0.63 -2.37 11.59
CA THR A 77 -0.91 -3.62 10.86
C THR A 77 -0.56 -3.51 9.39
N LEU A 78 -0.86 -2.36 8.78
CA LEU A 78 -0.55 -2.11 7.38
C LEU A 78 0.96 -2.08 7.13
N VAL A 79 1.75 -1.45 8.01
CA VAL A 79 3.20 -1.33 7.81
C VAL A 79 3.98 -2.58 8.24
N LYS A 80 3.57 -3.25 9.33
CA LYS A 80 4.26 -4.46 9.85
C LYS A 80 4.34 -5.60 8.83
N GLY A 81 3.32 -5.75 7.97
CA GLY A 81 3.35 -6.77 6.93
C GLY A 81 4.45 -6.58 5.89
N VAL A 82 4.93 -5.34 5.73
CA VAL A 82 5.99 -4.97 4.79
C VAL A 82 7.38 -5.26 5.39
N GLU A 83 7.55 -5.07 6.70
CA GLU A 83 8.82 -5.25 7.41
C GLU A 83 9.34 -6.70 7.37
N ASN A 84 8.43 -7.69 7.41
CA ASN A 84 8.80 -9.12 7.39
C ASN A 84 9.43 -9.58 6.06
N LYS A 85 9.05 -8.98 4.92
CA LYS A 85 9.70 -9.24 3.62
C LYS A 85 11.05 -8.52 3.51
N TYR A 86 11.17 -7.35 4.13
CA TYR A 86 12.38 -6.53 4.16
C TYR A 86 13.53 -7.13 4.97
N LEU A 87 13.22 -7.77 6.09
CA LEU A 87 14.21 -8.41 6.95
C LEU A 87 14.65 -9.78 6.41
N ALA A 88 13.83 -10.44 5.59
CA ALA A 88 14.19 -11.70 4.95
C ALA A 88 15.21 -11.57 3.80
N LEU A 89 15.49 -10.34 3.35
CA LEU A 89 16.47 -10.02 2.31
C LEU A 89 17.82 -9.51 2.86
N LYS A 90 17.97 -9.43 4.19
CA LYS A 90 19.23 -9.09 4.88
C LYS A 90 19.87 -10.34 5.48
#